data_AF-A0A3N6ABS7-F1
#
_entry.id   AF-A0A3N6ABS7-F1
#
_cell.length_a   1.000
_cell.length_b   1.000
_cell.length_c   1.000
_cell.angle_alpha   90.00
_cell.angle_beta   90.00
_cell.angle_gamma   90.00
#
_symmetry.space_group_name_H-M   'P 1'
#
loop_
_entity.id
_entity.type
_entity.pdbx_description
1 polymer ?
#
loop_
_entity_poly.entity_id
_entity_poly.type
_entity_poly.pdbx_seq_one_letter_code
_entity_poly.pdbx_strand_id
1 'polypeptide(L)' 'MSKRLFQVMPLVEIENFQHMRIRGDLLLETIADNHMIFIHEDYRIKIEADSFHVKLLRDELLALDMENLKKIELTRIED' A
#
# COMPACT_ATOMS: atom_id res chain seq x y z
N MET A 1 -29.76 -8.88 17.78
CA MET A 1 -28.77 -7.81 17.51
C MET A 1 -27.53 -8.46 16.91
N SER A 2 -27.36 -8.32 15.60
CA SER A 2 -26.24 -8.90 14.86
C SER A 2 -24.95 -8.24 15.33
N LYS A 3 -24.08 -9.03 15.99
CA LYS A 3 -22.68 -8.67 16.18
C LYS A 3 -22.08 -8.57 14.78
N ARG A 4 -22.17 -7.38 14.16
CA ARG A 4 -21.31 -7.02 13.05
C ARG A 4 -19.91 -7.08 13.64
N LEU A 5 -19.28 -8.24 13.47
CA LEU A 5 -17.84 -8.39 13.55
C LEU A 5 -17.30 -7.18 12.82
N PHE A 6 -16.73 -6.24 13.58
CA PHE A 6 -15.85 -5.23 13.02
C PHE A 6 -14.74 -6.06 12.38
N GLN A 7 -14.95 -6.44 11.12
CA GLN A 7 -13.88 -6.88 10.24
C GLN A 7 -12.98 -5.66 10.20
N VAL A 8 -11.98 -5.67 11.07
CA VAL A 8 -10.90 -4.71 11.04
C VAL A 8 -10.32 -4.92 9.66
N MET A 9 -10.67 -4.04 8.72
CA MET A 9 -10.10 -4.10 7.38
C MET A 9 -8.58 -4.11 7.55
N PRO A 10 -7.86 -5.00 6.86
CA PRO A 10 -6.41 -5.03 6.96
C PRO A 10 -5.84 -3.65 6.60
N LEU A 11 -4.88 -3.16 7.41
CA LEU A 11 -4.16 -1.90 7.16
C LEU A 11 -3.44 -1.94 5.82
N VAL A 12 -2.91 -3.10 5.46
CA VAL A 12 -2.35 -3.42 4.14
C VAL A 12 -2.88 -4.77 3.68
N GLU A 13 -3.49 -4.81 2.49
CA GLU A 13 -3.94 -6.02 1.80
C GLU A 13 -3.12 -6.18 0.52
N ILE A 14 -2.58 -7.38 0.27
CA ILE A 14 -1.88 -7.71 -0.98
C ILE A 14 -2.60 -8.90 -1.62
N GLU A 15 -3.11 -8.72 -2.82
CA GLU A 15 -3.81 -9.75 -3.59
C GLU A 15 -3.01 -10.11 -4.86
N ASN A 16 -2.69 -11.39 -4.98
CA ASN A 16 -1.97 -11.99 -6.12
C ASN A 16 -0.66 -11.27 -6.50
N PHE A 17 -0.02 -10.58 -5.56
CA PHE A 17 1.20 -9.78 -5.78
C PHE A 17 1.05 -8.70 -6.87
N GLN A 18 -0.19 -8.33 -7.21
CA GLN A 18 -0.50 -7.37 -8.27
C GLN A 18 -1.36 -6.23 -7.75
N HIS A 19 -2.15 -6.46 -6.70
CA HIS A 19 -3.01 -5.45 -6.14
C HIS A 19 -2.59 -5.24 -4.69
N MET A 20 -2.39 -3.99 -4.30
CA MET A 20 -2.16 -3.61 -2.92
C MET A 20 -3.18 -2.56 -2.51
N ARG A 21 -3.81 -2.75 -1.35
CA ARG A 21 -4.69 -1.75 -0.75
C ARG A 21 -4.13 -1.36 0.60
N ILE A 22 -4.07 -0.05 0.85
CA ILE A 22 -3.51 0.52 2.07
C ILE A 22 -4.50 1.50 2.62
N ARG A 23 -4.82 1.41 3.91
CA ARG A 23 -5.78 2.28 4.56
C ARG A 23 -5.11 3.10 5.65
N GLY A 24 -5.35 4.41 5.64
CA GLY A 24 -4.89 5.35 6.66
C GLY A 24 -3.89 6.34 6.08
N ASP A 25 -3.21 7.06 6.98
CA ASP A 25 -2.27 8.11 6.60
C ASP A 25 -1.12 7.52 5.78
N LEU A 26 -0.88 8.15 4.63
CA LEU A 26 0.16 7.77 3.70
C LEU A 26 0.89 9.01 3.23
N LEU A 27 2.20 9.02 3.44
CA LEU A 27 3.09 10.05 2.92
C LEU A 27 3.86 9.47 1.74
N LEU A 28 3.55 9.96 0.55
CA LEU A 28 4.23 9.55 -0.66
C LEU A 28 5.58 10.27 -0.78
N GLU A 29 6.68 9.53 -0.81
CA GLU A 29 8.03 10.09 -0.92
C GLU A 29 8.50 10.15 -2.37
N THR A 30 8.33 9.06 -3.12
CA THR A 30 8.81 8.95 -4.50
C THR A 30 7.84 8.16 -5.35
N ILE A 31 7.50 8.69 -6.52
CA ILE A 31 6.88 7.94 -7.63
C ILE A 31 7.80 8.06 -8.83
N ALA A 32 8.27 6.92 -9.34
CA ALA A 32 8.90 6.78 -10.63
C ALA A 32 8.20 5.65 -11.40
N ASP A 33 8.45 5.58 -12.70
CA ASP A 33 7.78 4.61 -13.58
C ASP A 33 7.90 3.16 -13.08
N ASN A 34 9.07 2.81 -12.49
CA ASN A 34 9.40 1.44 -12.10
C ASN A 34 9.59 1.23 -10.59
N HIS A 35 9.42 2.27 -9.77
CA HIS A 35 9.44 2.11 -8.31
C HIS A 35 8.64 3.17 -7.59
N MET A 36 8.09 2.79 -6.44
CA MET A 36 7.36 3.68 -5.56
C MET A 36 7.87 3.55 -4.13
N ILE A 37 7.96 4.68 -3.43
CA ILE A 37 8.31 4.73 -2.01
C ILE A 37 7.27 5.58 -1.30
N PHE A 38 6.69 5.04 -0.24
CA PHE A 38 5.78 5.76 0.63
C PHE A 38 5.97 5.32 2.07
N ILE A 39 5.60 6.21 2.99
CA ILE A 39 5.57 5.95 4.42
C ILE A 39 4.11 5.74 4.80
N HIS A 40 3.87 4.67 5.54
CA HIS A 40 2.60 4.36 6.16
C HIS A 40 2.84 4.01 7.62
N GLU A 41 2.27 4.81 8.52
CA GLU A 41 2.57 4.77 9.96
C GLU A 41 4.09 4.82 10.20
N ASP A 42 4.65 3.84 10.91
CA ASP A 42 6.08 3.75 11.24
C ASP A 42 6.90 2.96 10.19
N TYR A 43 6.33 2.68 9.02
CA TYR A 43 6.96 1.86 8.00
C TYR A 43 7.21 2.64 6.71
N ARG A 44 8.45 2.60 6.25
CA ARG A 44 8.80 2.95 4.88
C ARG A 44 8.62 1.71 4.00
N ILE A 45 7.75 1.84 3.01
CA ILE A 45 7.42 0.77 2.06
C ILE A 45 7.97 1.16 0.70
N LYS A 46 8.83 0.30 0.15
CA LYS A 46 9.40 0.45 -1.19
C LYS A 46 8.91 -0.69 -2.07
N ILE A 47 8.40 -0.33 -3.24
CA ILE A 47 7.88 -1.27 -4.23
C ILE A 47 8.59 -1.07 -5.55
N GLU A 48 9.00 -2.17 -6.19
CA GLU A 48 9.59 -2.20 -7.54
C GLU A 48 8.73 -3.10 -8.44
N ALA A 49 8.26 -2.54 -9.55
CA ALA A 49 7.41 -3.19 -10.55
C ALA A 49 7.69 -2.61 -11.95
N ASP A 50 7.11 -3.18 -13.00
CA ASP A 50 7.28 -2.64 -14.36
C ASP A 50 6.37 -1.43 -14.61
N SER A 51 5.18 -1.41 -14.00
CA SER A 51 4.28 -0.26 -14.04
C SER A 51 3.42 -0.20 -12.79
N PHE A 52 3.01 1.02 -12.43
CA PHE A 52 2.12 1.29 -11.31
C PHE A 52 0.89 2.07 -11.78
N HIS A 53 -0.27 1.65 -11.32
CA HIS A 53 -1.48 2.44 -11.44
C HIS A 53 -2.05 2.73 -10.05
N VAL A 54 -2.01 4.01 -9.68
CA VAL A 54 -2.40 4.49 -8.36
C VAL A 54 -3.82 5.03 -8.43
N LYS A 55 -4.70 4.53 -7.56
CA LYS A 55 -6.05 5.04 -7.35
C LYS A 55 -6.21 5.48 -5.90
N LEU A 56 -6.50 6.75 -5.69
CA LEU A 56 -6.93 7.26 -4.39
C LEU A 56 -8.44 7.09 -4.27
N LEU A 57 -8.87 6.26 -3.33
CA LEU A 57 -10.28 5.99 -3.06
C LEU A 57 -10.77 6.87 -1.89
N ARG A 58 -12.09 6.88 -1.67
CA ARG A 58 -12.68 7.56 -0.50
C ARG A 58 -12.22 6.85 0.79
N ASP A 59 -12.20 7.59 1.90
CA ASP A 59 -11.83 7.10 3.24
C ASP A 59 -10.35 6.71 3.41
N GLU A 60 -9.43 7.51 2.84
CA GLU A 60 -7.97 7.36 3.04
C GLU A 60 -7.44 5.98 2.59
N LEU A 61 -8.07 5.42 1.56
CA LEU A 61 -7.71 4.12 1.00
C LEU A 61 -6.91 4.34 -0.30
N LEU A 62 -5.65 3.94 -0.31
CA LEU A 62 -4.81 3.85 -1.50
C LEU A 62 -4.98 2.47 -2.12
N ALA A 63 -5.30 2.41 -3.41
CA ALA A 63 -5.25 1.18 -4.20
C ALA A 63 -4.14 1.30 -5.26
N LEU A 64 -3.27 0.30 -5.27
CA LEU A 64 -2.11 0.17 -6.14
C LEU A 64 -2.30 -1.09 -6.99
N ASP A 65 -2.49 -0.89 -8.29
CA ASP A 65 -2.39 -1.96 -9.27
C ASP A 65 -0.95 -1.95 -9.82
N MET A 66 -0.30 -3.11 -9.81
CA MET A 66 1.12 -3.28 -10.12
C MET A 66 1.27 -4.34 -11.20
N GLU A 67 2.00 -4.00 -12.26
CA GLU A 67 2.33 -4.95 -13.31
C GLU A 67 3.71 -5.56 -13.06
N ASN A 68 3.76 -6.89 -13.01
CA ASN A 68 4.99 -7.66 -12.82
C ASN A 68 5.83 -7.20 -11.61
N LEU A 69 5.28 -7.40 -10.41
CA LEU A 69 5.97 -7.07 -9.15
C LEU A 69 7.31 -7.80 -9.04
N LYS A 70 8.38 -7.02 -8.83
CA LYS A 70 9.74 -7.55 -8.65
C LYS A 70 10.10 -7.67 -7.18
N LYS A 71 9.78 -6.64 -6.39
CA LYS A 71 10.17 -6.56 -4.98
C LYS A 71 9.24 -5.65 -4.19
N ILE A 72 8.94 -6.06 -2.96
CA ILE A 72 8.38 -5.21 -1.91
C ILE A 72 9.33 -5.28 -0.72
N GLU A 73 9.71 -4.12 -0.20
CA GLU A 73 10.55 -3.99 0.98
C GLU A 73 9.84 -3.11 2.00
N LEU A 74 9.79 -3.60 3.24
CA LEU A 74 9.24 -2.87 4.38
C LEU A 74 10.38 -2.64 5.37
N THR A 75 10.63 -1.38 5.69
CA THR A 75 11.62 -0.97 6.68
C THR A 75 10.92 -0.18 7.76
N ARG A 76 11.03 -0.64 9.01
CA ARG A 76 10.55 0.15 10.15
C ARG A 76 11.46 1.38 10.31
N ILE A 77 10.85 2.54 10.45
CA ILE A 77 11.54 3.77 10.78
C ILE A 77 11.77 3.72 12.30
N GLU A 78 13.01 3.51 12.72
CA GLU A 78 13.42 3.65 14.12
C GLU A 78 13.94 5.09 14.29
N ASP A 79 13.39 5.81 15.28
CA ASP A 79 13.85 7.13 15.71
C ASP A 79 15.28 7.08 16.30
#